data_AF-A0A9J6E971-F1
#
_entry.id   AF-A0A9J6E971-F1
#
_cell.length_a   1.000
_cell.length_b   1.000
_cell.length_c   1.000
_cell.angle_alpha   90.00
_cell.angle_beta   90.00
_cell.angle_gamma   90.00
#
_symmetry.space_group_name_H-M   'P 1'
#
loop_
_entity.id
_entity.type
_entity.pdbx_description
1 polymer ?
#
loop_
_entity_poly.entity_id
_entity_poly.type
_entity_poly.pdbx_seq_one_letter_code
_entity_poly.pdbx_strand_id
1 'polypeptide(L)'
;MLTGAWWNVKTSTIRNCWRKAGLIKAPAQVEDNLEEDHSNPGDLWTEVEELLPDVSSFDDYVESDSAALTSADMTTEEIVNSVRDVSSDHDDDDDDDPKEEDSVSPNTDEDETISHSDVLVHMNKVRTYIGRCSDVPDEVLRKVEGVEAYLISRLCSTRQKKITDFFK
;
A
#
# COMPACT_ATOMS: atom_id res chain seq x y z
N MET A 1 7.40 0.65 11.28
CA MET A 1 6.19 1.26 10.68
C MET A 1 6.26 1.29 9.15
N LEU A 2 6.40 0.14 8.48
CA LEU A 2 6.42 0.04 7.00
C LEU A 2 5.17 -0.64 6.46
N THR A 3 4.55 -1.50 7.26
CA THR A 3 3.33 -2.22 6.95
C THR A 3 2.19 -1.22 6.75
N GLY A 4 1.79 -1.08 5.49
CA GLY A 4 0.65 -0.29 5.09
C GLY A 4 0.92 1.14 4.64
N ALA A 5 2.18 1.57 4.52
CA ALA A 5 2.52 2.86 3.91
C ALA A 5 1.91 3.00 2.50
N TRP A 6 1.86 1.89 1.75
CA TRP A 6 1.26 1.81 0.43
C TRP A 6 -0.26 2.07 0.40
N TRP A 7 -1.00 1.83 1.48
CA TRP A 7 -2.45 2.12 1.53
C TRP A 7 -2.76 3.61 1.56
N ASN A 8 -1.82 4.43 2.03
CA ASN A 8 -1.96 5.88 2.08
C ASN A 8 -1.61 6.55 0.74
N VAL A 9 -1.09 5.78 -0.23
CA VAL A 9 -0.76 6.31 -1.55
C VAL A 9 -2.06 6.51 -2.34
N LYS A 10 -2.35 7.76 -2.69
CA LYS A 10 -3.52 8.11 -3.50
C LYS A 10 -3.43 7.46 -4.88
N THR A 11 -4.57 7.01 -5.42
CA THR A 11 -4.69 6.53 -6.81
C THR A 11 -4.11 7.52 -7.82
N SER A 12 -4.27 8.82 -7.58
CA SER A 12 -3.69 9.88 -8.41
C SER A 12 -2.16 9.90 -8.38
N THR A 13 -1.54 9.59 -7.23
CA THR A 13 -0.08 9.46 -7.11
C THR A 13 0.41 8.31 -7.97
N ILE A 14 -0.23 7.14 -7.87
CA ILE A 14 0.11 5.96 -8.68
C ILE A 14 -0.05 6.25 -10.18
N ARG A 15 -1.17 6.87 -10.58
CA ARG A 15 -1.42 7.30 -11.97
C ARG A 15 -0.32 8.27 -12.46
N ASN A 16 0.08 9.23 -11.64
CA ASN A 16 1.13 10.17 -11.98
C ASN A 16 2.49 9.49 -12.17
N CYS A 17 2.83 8.49 -11.35
CA CYS A 17 4.04 7.70 -11.54
C CYS A 17 4.02 6.97 -12.89
N TRP A 18 2.89 6.35 -13.25
CA TRP A 18 2.76 5.66 -14.55
C TRP A 18 2.77 6.61 -15.74
N ARG A 19 2.22 7.82 -15.58
CA ARG A 19 2.34 8.88 -16.58
C ARG A 19 3.80 9.28 -16.79
N LYS A 20 4.55 9.50 -15.70
CA LYS A 20 5.99 9.83 -15.78
C LYS A 20 6.83 8.69 -16.38
N ALA A 21 6.45 7.45 -16.12
CA ALA A 21 7.08 6.27 -16.70
C ALA A 21 6.65 5.98 -18.16
N GLY A 22 5.82 6.84 -18.77
CA GLY A 22 5.36 6.67 -20.16
C GLY A 22 4.31 5.58 -20.39
N LEU A 23 3.79 4.96 -19.32
CA LEU A 23 2.81 3.87 -19.39
C LEU A 23 1.38 4.38 -19.62
N ILE A 24 1.10 5.65 -19.28
CA ILE A 24 -0.16 6.34 -19.60
C ILE A 24 0.15 7.50 -20.55
N LYS A 25 -0.44 7.47 -21.75
CA LYS A 25 -0.36 8.59 -22.68
C LYS A 25 -1.14 9.77 -22.11
N ALA A 26 -0.44 10.79 -21.63
CA ALA A 26 -1.05 12.08 -21.34
C ALA A 26 -1.52 12.73 -22.66
N PRO A 27 -2.64 13.47 -22.69
CA PRO A 27 -2.84 14.44 -23.75
C PRO A 27 -1.63 15.38 -23.71
N ALA A 28 -0.96 15.52 -24.85
CA ALA A 28 0.32 16.22 -24.98
C ALA A 28 0.32 17.55 -24.21
N GLN A 29 0.94 17.55 -23.04
CA GLN A 29 1.45 18.76 -22.42
C GLN A 29 2.92 18.76 -22.82
N VAL A 30 3.24 19.71 -23.69
CA VAL A 30 4.57 20.07 -24.13
C VAL A 30 5.34 20.59 -22.90
N GLU A 31 6.65 20.31 -22.86
CA GLU A 31 7.68 20.68 -21.86
C GLU A 31 7.71 19.80 -20.60
N ASP A 32 8.82 19.15 -20.22
CA ASP A 32 10.25 19.41 -20.49
C ASP A 32 10.90 18.42 -21.45
N ASN A 33 11.78 18.95 -22.32
CA ASN A 33 12.94 18.21 -22.81
C ASN A 33 13.85 17.91 -21.59
N LEU A 34 13.53 16.85 -20.85
CA LEU A 34 14.59 16.10 -20.21
C LEU A 34 15.23 15.32 -21.35
N GLU A 35 16.34 15.85 -21.87
CA GLU A 35 17.28 14.99 -22.57
C GLU A 35 17.48 13.79 -21.64
N GLU A 36 16.99 12.62 -22.04
CA GLU A 36 17.35 11.37 -21.38
C GLU A 36 18.85 11.26 -21.58
N ASP A 37 19.59 11.77 -20.61
CA ASP A 37 21.01 11.53 -20.49
C ASP A 37 21.16 10.03 -20.26
N HIS A 38 21.34 9.30 -21.36
CA HIS A 38 21.65 7.88 -21.38
C HIS A 38 23.07 7.61 -20.85
N SER A 39 23.56 8.43 -19.92
CA SER A 39 24.76 8.14 -19.14
C SER A 39 24.50 6.86 -18.36
N ASN A 40 25.41 5.90 -18.51
CA ASN A 40 25.35 4.65 -17.76
C ASN A 40 25.40 5.02 -16.27
N PRO A 41 24.47 4.53 -15.42
CA PRO A 41 24.49 4.85 -13.99
C PRO A 41 25.83 4.55 -13.31
N GLY A 42 26.60 3.58 -13.83
CA GLY A 42 27.96 3.29 -13.37
C GLY A 42 28.96 4.43 -13.61
N ASP A 43 28.74 5.31 -14.60
CA ASP A 43 29.62 6.44 -14.90
C ASP A 43 29.51 7.55 -13.82
N LEU A 44 28.36 7.62 -13.13
CA LEU A 44 28.14 8.53 -12.00
C LEU A 44 28.68 7.98 -10.67
N TRP A 45 29.06 6.70 -10.62
CA TRP A 45 29.56 6.07 -9.39
C TRP A 45 30.85 6.72 -8.88
N THR A 46 31.71 7.16 -9.81
CA THR A 46 32.97 7.83 -9.48
C THR A 46 32.78 9.11 -8.67
N GLU A 47 31.61 9.78 -8.75
CA GLU A 47 31.31 10.98 -7.96
C GLU A 47 30.97 10.66 -6.49
N VAL A 48 30.59 9.41 -6.19
CA VAL A 48 30.04 8.99 -4.90
C VAL A 48 30.96 7.98 -4.18
N GLU A 49 31.93 7.40 -4.88
CA GLU A 49 32.88 6.41 -4.36
C GLU A 49 33.61 6.90 -3.09
N GLU A 50 34.04 8.17 -3.06
CA GLU A 50 34.72 8.76 -1.89
C GLU A 50 33.80 8.93 -0.67
N LEU A 51 32.47 8.97 -0.87
CA LEU A 51 31.48 9.11 0.21
C LEU A 51 31.06 7.77 0.80
N LEU A 52 31.36 6.66 0.12
CA LEU A 52 30.96 5.30 0.49
C LEU A 52 32.18 4.39 0.59
N PRO A 53 33.08 4.62 1.57
CA PRO A 53 34.36 3.88 1.67
C PRO A 53 34.19 2.38 1.95
N ASP A 54 33.01 1.97 2.43
CA ASP A 54 32.69 0.58 2.75
C ASP A 54 32.05 -0.18 1.58
N VAL A 55 31.76 0.49 0.46
CA VAL A 55 31.13 -0.12 -0.72
C VAL A 55 32.14 -0.22 -1.85
N SER A 56 32.44 -1.46 -2.25
CA SER A 56 33.61 -1.75 -3.07
C SER A 56 33.43 -1.51 -4.56
N SER A 57 32.18 -1.49 -5.04
CA SER A 57 31.83 -1.20 -6.43
C SER A 57 30.37 -0.76 -6.56
N PHE A 58 30.02 -0.24 -7.73
CA PHE A 58 28.63 0.05 -8.08
C PHE A 58 27.75 -1.21 -8.00
N ASP A 59 28.26 -2.36 -8.45
CA ASP A 59 27.51 -3.62 -8.41
C ASP A 59 27.25 -4.07 -6.96
N ASP A 60 28.23 -3.91 -6.07
CA ASP A 60 28.10 -4.19 -4.62
C ASP A 60 27.04 -3.30 -3.96
N TYR A 61 26.96 -2.03 -4.38
CA TYR A 61 25.90 -1.12 -3.96
C TYR A 61 24.52 -1.56 -4.44
N VAL A 62 24.40 -1.88 -5.73
CA VAL A 62 23.14 -2.28 -6.37
C VAL A 62 22.63 -3.61 -5.82
N GLU A 63 23.52 -4.55 -5.52
CA GLU A 63 23.17 -5.88 -5.02
C GLU A 63 23.04 -5.93 -3.48
N SER A 64 23.27 -4.81 -2.78
CA SER A 64 23.25 -4.76 -1.31
C SER A 64 21.94 -5.21 -0.67
N ASP A 65 20.82 -5.08 -1.40
CA ASP A 65 19.49 -5.54 -0.98
C ASP A 65 18.95 -6.71 -1.82
N SER A 66 19.80 -7.38 -2.61
CA SER A 66 19.39 -8.49 -3.49
C SER A 66 18.69 -9.65 -2.75
N ALA A 67 19.05 -9.87 -1.49
CA ALA A 67 18.44 -10.88 -0.62
C ALA A 67 17.21 -10.36 0.16
N ALA A 68 16.87 -9.07 0.04
CA ALA A 68 15.71 -8.50 0.70
C ALA A 68 14.44 -9.01 0.02
N LEU A 69 13.59 -9.68 0.80
CA LEU A 69 12.26 -10.09 0.34
C LEU A 69 11.40 -8.83 0.17
N THR A 70 11.19 -8.43 -1.08
CA THR A 70 10.38 -7.24 -1.44
C THR A 70 8.89 -7.53 -1.56
N SER A 71 8.50 -8.81 -1.56
CA SER A 71 7.12 -9.28 -1.57
C SER A 71 6.85 -10.26 -0.43
N ALA A 72 5.60 -10.33 0.02
CA ALA A 72 5.17 -11.39 0.92
C ALA A 72 5.24 -12.75 0.20
N ASP A 73 5.71 -13.79 0.92
CA ASP A 73 5.67 -15.16 0.42
C ASP A 73 4.21 -15.61 0.32
N MET A 74 3.70 -15.64 -0.91
CA MET A 74 2.35 -16.13 -1.18
C MET A 74 2.38 -17.64 -1.28
N THR A 75 1.61 -18.31 -0.44
CA THR A 75 1.49 -19.77 -0.46
C THR A 75 0.82 -20.23 -1.76
N THR A 76 1.05 -21.48 -2.16
CA THR A 76 0.44 -22.02 -3.39
C THR A 76 -1.08 -22.01 -3.29
N GLU A 77 -1.60 -22.20 -2.07
CA GLU A 77 -3.00 -22.16 -1.72
C GLU A 77 -3.60 -20.75 -1.93
N GLU A 78 -2.90 -19.70 -1.52
CA GLU A 78 -3.30 -18.30 -1.75
C GLU A 78 -3.30 -17.94 -3.24
N ILE A 79 -2.31 -18.43 -4.01
CA ILE A 79 -2.29 -18.29 -5.47
C ILE A 79 -3.54 -18.94 -6.08
N VAL A 80 -3.85 -20.18 -5.71
CA VAL A 80 -4.98 -20.94 -6.28
C VAL A 80 -6.31 -20.27 -5.96
N ASN A 81 -6.49 -19.77 -4.73
CA ASN A 81 -7.70 -19.07 -4.33
C ASN A 81 -7.85 -17.73 -5.08
N SER A 82 -6.75 -16.99 -5.28
CA SER A 82 -6.79 -15.72 -6.02
C SER A 82 -7.26 -15.85 -7.47
N VAL A 83 -7.05 -17.01 -8.11
CA VAL A 83 -7.50 -17.28 -9.49
C VAL A 83 -8.96 -17.73 -9.53
N ARG A 84 -9.41 -18.44 -8.50
CA ARG A 84 -10.78 -18.96 -8.42
C ARG A 84 -11.81 -17.87 -8.14
N ASP A 85 -11.47 -16.90 -7.27
CA ASP A 85 -12.37 -15.78 -6.94
C ASP A 85 -12.63 -14.83 -8.12
N VAL A 86 -11.73 -14.78 -9.11
CA VAL A 86 -11.92 -13.94 -10.33
C VAL A 86 -12.99 -14.52 -11.26
N SER A 87 -13.39 -15.78 -11.06
CA SER A 87 -14.38 -16.46 -11.90
C SER A 87 -15.83 -16.28 -11.43
N SER A 88 -16.09 -15.55 -10.32
CA SER A 88 -17.45 -15.35 -9.78
C SER A 88 -17.99 -13.92 -9.82
N ASP A 89 -17.21 -12.92 -10.25
CA ASP A 89 -17.71 -11.55 -10.39
C ASP A 89 -18.25 -11.33 -11.82
N HIS A 90 -19.49 -11.78 -12.04
CA HIS A 90 -20.37 -11.21 -13.06
C HIS A 90 -21.66 -10.79 -12.37
N ASP A 91 -22.03 -9.53 -12.60
CA ASP A 91 -23.30 -8.87 -12.28
C ASP A 91 -23.62 -8.62 -10.81
N ASP A 92 -23.57 -7.35 -10.40
CA ASP A 92 -24.80 -6.58 -10.13
C ASP A 92 -24.43 -5.11 -9.82
N ASP A 93 -24.55 -4.27 -10.86
CA ASP A 93 -24.98 -2.88 -10.68
C ASP A 93 -26.45 -2.95 -10.24
N ASP A 94 -26.79 -2.56 -9.02
CA ASP A 94 -28.16 -2.13 -8.74
C ASP A 94 -28.18 -0.93 -7.80
N ASP A 95 -28.85 0.09 -8.33
CA ASP A 95 -29.09 1.43 -7.86
C ASP A 95 -30.49 1.39 -7.23
N ASP A 96 -30.64 1.57 -5.91
CA ASP A 96 -31.97 1.88 -5.36
C ASP A 96 -31.95 2.75 -4.10
N ASP A 97 -32.76 3.80 -4.20
CA ASP A 97 -33.01 4.95 -3.31
C ASP A 97 -33.79 4.52 -2.04
N PRO A 98 -33.72 5.25 -0.90
CA PRO A 98 -34.21 4.77 0.39
C PRO A 98 -35.71 5.04 0.54
N LYS A 99 -36.43 4.08 1.13
CA LYS A 99 -37.79 4.30 1.66
C LYS A 99 -37.82 4.03 3.17
N GLU A 100 -38.07 5.09 3.92
CA GLU A 100 -38.56 5.05 5.30
C GLU A 100 -39.99 4.49 5.35
N GLU A 101 -40.31 3.63 6.32
CA GLU A 101 -41.45 3.83 7.24
C GLU A 101 -41.42 2.85 8.45
N ASP A 102 -41.29 3.46 9.63
CA ASP A 102 -41.83 3.18 10.98
C ASP A 102 -42.41 1.79 11.38
N SER A 103 -41.94 1.24 12.53
CA SER A 103 -42.78 0.77 13.67
C SER A 103 -42.00 0.05 14.80
N VAL A 104 -41.81 0.76 15.92
CA VAL A 104 -41.84 0.37 17.36
C VAL A 104 -41.21 -0.97 17.89
N SER A 105 -40.08 -0.81 18.62
CA SER A 105 -39.58 -1.39 19.92
C SER A 105 -39.91 -2.85 20.36
N PRO A 106 -39.01 -3.62 21.05
CA PRO A 106 -38.22 -3.16 22.21
C PRO A 106 -36.78 -3.74 22.37
N ASN A 107 -35.90 -2.95 23.01
CA ASN A 107 -34.63 -3.33 23.66
C ASN A 107 -33.87 -4.52 23.04
N THR A 108 -32.97 -4.21 22.12
CA THR A 108 -31.80 -5.06 21.90
C THR A 108 -30.61 -4.23 22.32
N ASP A 109 -29.80 -4.74 23.24
CA ASP A 109 -28.44 -4.26 23.44
C ASP A 109 -27.82 -4.08 22.06
N GLU A 110 -27.53 -2.83 21.70
CA GLU A 110 -26.85 -2.52 20.45
C GLU A 110 -25.45 -3.10 20.58
N ASP A 111 -25.30 -4.35 20.16
CA ASP A 111 -24.01 -4.90 19.77
C ASP A 111 -23.58 -4.04 18.57
N GLU A 112 -22.96 -2.89 18.87
CA GLU A 112 -22.41 -1.98 17.88
C GLU A 112 -21.54 -2.85 16.97
N THR A 113 -22.04 -3.12 15.77
CA THR A 113 -21.33 -3.92 14.80
C THR A 113 -20.13 -3.09 14.35
N ILE A 114 -18.99 -3.32 15.00
CA ILE A 114 -17.76 -2.58 14.71
C ILE A 114 -17.37 -2.85 13.25
N SER A 115 -17.45 -1.83 12.40
CA SER A 115 -17.07 -1.94 11.00
C SER A 115 -15.55 -2.06 10.84
N HIS A 116 -15.10 -2.64 9.72
CA HIS A 116 -13.68 -2.69 9.37
C HIS A 116 -13.04 -1.29 9.34
N SER A 117 -13.79 -0.29 8.89
CA SER A 117 -13.35 1.12 8.92
C SER A 117 -13.10 1.60 10.34
N ASP A 118 -13.96 1.22 11.28
CA ASP A 118 -13.88 1.65 12.67
C ASP A 118 -12.64 1.06 13.32
N VAL A 119 -12.35 -0.23 13.09
CA VAL A 119 -11.14 -0.87 13.62
C VAL A 119 -9.88 -0.13 13.17
N LEU A 120 -9.77 0.26 11.89
CA LEU A 120 -8.62 0.98 11.36
C LEU A 120 -8.50 2.40 11.95
N VAL A 121 -9.63 3.11 12.09
CA VAL A 121 -9.65 4.44 12.73
C VAL A 121 -9.19 4.35 14.18
N HIS A 122 -9.67 3.37 14.93
CA HIS A 122 -9.26 3.16 16.32
C HIS A 122 -7.78 2.79 16.44
N MET A 123 -7.29 1.93 15.54
CA MET A 123 -5.86 1.59 15.51
C MET A 123 -4.99 2.83 15.24
N ASN A 124 -5.41 3.70 14.34
CA ASN A 124 -4.68 4.95 14.06
C ASN A 124 -4.69 5.92 15.27
N LYS A 125 -5.81 5.97 16.02
CA LYS A 125 -5.88 6.73 17.28
C LYS A 125 -4.89 6.20 18.31
N VAL A 126 -4.79 4.87 18.46
CA VAL A 126 -3.81 4.21 19.35
C VAL A 126 -2.38 4.56 18.94
N ARG A 127 -2.04 4.44 17.65
CA ARG A 127 -0.72 4.84 17.13
C ARG A 127 -0.40 6.30 17.44
N THR A 128 -1.34 7.20 17.16
CA THR A 128 -1.15 8.64 17.37
C THR A 128 -0.94 8.98 18.83
N TYR A 129 -1.68 8.33 19.73
CA TYR A 129 -1.54 8.54 21.17
C TYR A 129 -0.16 8.07 21.66
N ILE A 130 0.25 6.85 21.28
CA ILE A 130 1.55 6.28 21.67
C ILE A 130 2.70 7.12 21.13
N GLY A 131 2.60 7.63 19.90
CA GLY A 131 3.61 8.52 19.31
C GLY A 131 3.78 9.88 20.01
N ARG A 132 2.86 10.26 20.92
CA ARG A 132 2.99 11.47 21.74
C ARG A 132 3.61 11.21 23.11
N CYS A 133 3.76 9.95 23.52
CA CYS A 133 4.39 9.58 24.78
C CYS A 133 5.93 9.64 24.63
N SER A 134 6.63 10.23 25.60
CA SER A 134 8.08 10.47 25.52
C SER A 134 8.95 9.25 25.81
N ASP A 135 8.41 8.20 26.42
CA ASP A 135 9.19 7.08 26.98
C ASP A 135 8.51 5.73 26.74
N VAL A 136 8.08 5.48 25.50
CA VAL A 136 7.46 4.20 25.14
C VAL A 136 8.56 3.16 24.88
N PRO A 137 8.57 2.02 25.60
CA PRO A 137 9.53 0.95 25.31
C PRO A 137 9.32 0.37 23.90
N ASP A 138 10.40 0.07 23.19
CA ASP A 138 10.35 -0.52 21.83
C ASP A 138 9.51 -1.79 21.75
N GLU A 139 9.46 -2.57 22.83
CA GLU A 139 8.62 -3.77 22.93
C GLU A 139 7.13 -3.44 22.79
N VAL A 140 6.68 -2.30 23.32
CA VAL A 140 5.30 -1.83 23.19
C VAL A 140 5.03 -1.41 21.74
N LEU A 141 5.96 -0.67 21.12
CA LEU A 141 5.86 -0.28 19.72
C LEU A 141 5.76 -1.51 18.80
N ARG A 142 6.60 -2.52 19.02
CA ARG A 142 6.59 -3.76 18.22
C ARG A 142 5.28 -4.52 18.35
N LYS A 143 4.68 -4.56 19.55
CA LYS A 143 3.36 -5.19 19.77
C LYS A 143 2.24 -4.45 19.04
N VAL A 144 2.26 -3.12 19.10
CA VAL A 144 1.28 -2.27 18.39
C VAL A 144 1.40 -2.48 16.88
N GLU A 145 2.62 -2.54 16.36
CA GLU A 145 2.87 -2.84 14.94
C GLU A 145 2.40 -4.25 14.56
N GLY A 146 2.64 -5.26 15.41
CA GLY A 146 2.18 -6.62 15.17
C GLY A 146 0.66 -6.73 15.11
N VAL A 147 -0.05 -6.04 16.01
CA VAL A 147 -1.52 -5.98 15.99
C VAL A 147 -2.01 -5.27 14.73
N GLU A 148 -1.40 -4.15 14.35
CA GLU A 148 -1.76 -3.44 13.13
C GLU A 148 -1.54 -4.28 11.87
N ALA A 149 -0.40 -4.96 11.77
CA ALA A 149 -0.09 -5.84 10.65
C ALA A 149 -1.11 -6.97 10.52
N TYR A 150 -1.46 -7.61 11.64
CA TYR A 150 -2.50 -8.63 11.68
C TYR A 150 -3.85 -8.08 11.21
N LEU A 151 -4.27 -6.92 11.72
CA LEU A 151 -5.53 -6.29 11.33
C LEU A 151 -5.55 -5.91 9.85
N ILE A 152 -4.47 -5.32 9.33
CA ILE A 152 -4.34 -5.00 7.91
C ILE A 152 -4.45 -6.26 7.06
N SER A 153 -3.74 -7.35 7.40
CA SER A 153 -3.81 -8.60 6.63
C SER A 153 -5.20 -9.23 6.59
N ARG A 154 -6.00 -9.02 7.65
CA ARG A 154 -7.33 -9.62 7.79
C ARG A 154 -8.43 -8.77 7.20
N LEU A 155 -8.34 -7.45 7.37
CA LEU A 155 -9.40 -6.50 6.99
C LEU A 155 -9.20 -5.95 5.59
N CYS A 156 -7.95 -5.80 5.16
CA CYS A 156 -7.62 -5.32 3.84
C CYS A 156 -7.31 -6.54 2.96
N SER A 157 -8.27 -6.93 2.12
CA SER A 157 -7.99 -7.83 1.00
C SER A 157 -6.90 -7.19 0.13
N THR A 158 -5.69 -7.71 0.21
CA THR A 158 -4.57 -7.32 -0.66
C THR A 158 -4.75 -7.97 -2.02
N ARG A 159 -5.86 -7.68 -2.71
CA ARG A 159 -5.97 -8.03 -4.12
C ARG A 159 -5.07 -7.06 -4.89
N GLN A 160 -3.95 -7.57 -5.39
CA GLN A 160 -3.07 -6.82 -6.26
C GLN A 160 -3.88 -6.24 -7.43
N LYS A 161 -3.86 -4.92 -7.59
CA LYS A 161 -4.52 -4.25 -8.70
C LYS A 161 -3.64 -4.32 -9.95
N LYS A 162 -4.26 -4.49 -11.11
CA LYS A 162 -3.55 -4.44 -12.40
C LYS A 162 -3.16 -3.00 -12.69
N ILE A 163 -2.09 -2.82 -13.47
CA ILE A 163 -1.70 -1.49 -13.95
C ILE A 163 -2.84 -0.81 -14.74
N THR A 164 -3.66 -1.59 -15.45
CA THR A 164 -4.82 -1.09 -16.17
C THR A 164 -5.90 -0.48 -15.26
N ASP A 165 -5.95 -0.85 -13.99
CA ASP A 165 -6.98 -0.40 -13.05
C ASP A 165 -6.87 1.10 -12.73
N PHE A 166 -5.74 1.74 -13.07
CA PHE A 166 -5.52 3.17 -12.82
C PHE A 166 -5.26 3.95 -14.11
N PHE A 167 -5.59 3.37 -15.28
CA PHE A 167 -5.56 4.06 -16.57
C PHE A 167 -6.84 4.87 -16.85
N LYS A 168 -7.84 4.80 -15.96
CA LYS A 168 -9.03 5.66 -15.96
C LYS A 168 -8.71 7.07 -15.48
#